data_AF-A0A832S0Y0-F1
#
_entry.id   AF-A0A832S0Y0-F1
#
_cell.length_a   1.000
_cell.length_b   1.000
_cell.length_c   1.000
_cell.angle_alpha   90.00
_cell.angle_beta   90.00
_cell.angle_gamma   90.00
#
_symmetry.space_group_name_H-M   'P 1'
#
loop_
_entity.id
_entity.type
_entity.pdbx_description
1 polymer ?
#
loop_
_entity_poly.entity_id
_entity_poly.type
_entity_poly.pdbx_seq_one_letter_code
_entity_poly.pdbx_strand_id
1 'polypeptide(L)'
;MFVKIQKLKPEEIFGLMLGVILNFIMSMLTSGVLHFSNQIVIWVNTGLIVFFLILGHYIVSRKVIDEKKRTEDIIGLKSNLLGFFLWLIVITIATLLNMEINRTAIMVGGYLTILLILLCMNKKETN
;
A
#
# COMPACT_ATOMS: atom_id res chain seq x y z
N MET A 1 -3.14 -15.31 29.25
CA MET A 1 -3.30 -14.11 28.40
C MET A 1 -4.28 -14.45 27.30
N PHE A 2 -5.57 -14.11 27.46
CA PHE A 2 -6.57 -14.40 26.43
C PHE A 2 -6.42 -13.38 25.29
N VAL A 3 -5.88 -13.82 24.16
CA VAL A 3 -5.96 -13.07 22.91
C VAL A 3 -7.44 -12.98 22.55
N LYS A 4 -8.06 -11.82 22.78
CA LYS A 4 -9.38 -11.51 22.24
C LYS A 4 -9.23 -11.50 20.72
N ILE A 5 -9.55 -12.61 20.07
CA ILE A 5 -9.74 -12.63 18.61
C ILE A 5 -10.96 -11.75 18.36
N GLN A 6 -10.72 -10.50 17.97
CA GLN A 6 -11.77 -9.63 17.47
C GLN A 6 -12.37 -10.36 16.26
N LYS A 7 -13.63 -10.80 16.38
CA LYS A 7 -14.36 -11.33 15.22
C LYS A 7 -14.50 -10.19 14.23
N LEU A 8 -13.75 -10.25 13.13
CA LEU A 8 -13.94 -9.34 12.01
C LEU A 8 -15.37 -9.49 11.51
N LYS A 9 -16.01 -8.35 11.21
CA LYS A 9 -17.31 -8.35 10.59
C LYS A 9 -17.19 -8.88 9.15
N PRO A 10 -18.22 -9.53 8.59
CA PRO A 10 -18.19 -10.03 7.22
C PRO A 10 -17.76 -8.96 6.20
N GLU A 11 -18.17 -7.72 6.39
CA GLU A 11 -17.82 -6.59 5.53
C GLU A 11 -16.33 -6.30 5.52
N GLU A 12 -15.63 -6.47 6.66
CA GLU A 12 -14.16 -6.30 6.74
C GLU A 12 -13.46 -7.36 5.87
N ILE A 13 -13.95 -8.60 5.89
CA ILE A 13 -13.43 -9.70 5.06
C ILE A 13 -13.72 -9.43 3.58
N PHE A 14 -14.95 -9.06 3.23
CA PHE A 14 -15.32 -8.71 1.86
C PHE A 14 -14.51 -7.52 1.32
N GLY A 15 -14.24 -6.52 2.16
CA GLY A 15 -13.38 -5.39 1.82
C GLY A 15 -11.96 -5.81 1.49
N LEU A 16 -11.36 -6.68 2.30
CA LEU A 16 -10.03 -7.22 2.01
C LEU A 16 -10.02 -8.03 0.70
N MET A 17 -11.04 -8.86 0.45
CA MET A 17 -11.17 -9.59 -0.82
C MET A 17 -11.28 -8.65 -2.02
N LEU A 18 -12.07 -7.57 -1.90
CA LEU A 18 -12.16 -6.55 -2.93
C LEU A 18 -10.79 -5.92 -3.20
N GLY A 19 -10.01 -5.63 -2.16
CA GLY A 19 -8.64 -5.12 -2.30
C GLY A 19 -7.72 -6.07 -3.07
N VAL A 20 -7.80 -7.38 -2.80
CA VAL A 20 -7.05 -8.40 -3.56
C VAL A 20 -7.46 -8.42 -5.03
N ILE A 21 -8.76 -8.34 -5.33
CA ILE A 21 -9.29 -8.29 -6.70
C ILE A 21 -8.78 -7.04 -7.44
N LEU A 22 -8.84 -5.87 -6.81
CA LEU A 22 -8.34 -4.62 -7.39
C LEU A 22 -6.84 -4.71 -7.69
N ASN A 23 -6.06 -5.28 -6.77
CA ASN A 23 -4.64 -5.49 -6.98
C ASN A 23 -4.35 -6.46 -8.15
N PHE A 24 -5.15 -7.52 -8.28
CA PHE A 24 -5.05 -8.47 -9.40
C PHE A 24 -5.35 -7.80 -10.75
N ILE A 25 -6.43 -7.00 -10.81
CA ILE A 25 -6.79 -6.23 -12.01
C ILE A 25 -5.66 -5.28 -12.38
N MET A 26 -5.12 -4.54 -11.40
CA MET A 26 -4.02 -3.61 -11.65
C MET A 26 -2.80 -4.33 -12.25
N SER A 27 -2.38 -5.45 -11.65
CA SER A 27 -1.27 -6.28 -12.13
C SER A 27 -1.48 -6.78 -13.57
N MET A 28 -2.70 -7.15 -13.92
CA MET A 28 -3.06 -7.59 -15.28
C MET A 28 -2.95 -6.44 -16.29
N LEU A 29 -3.38 -5.23 -15.92
CA LEU A 29 -3.31 -4.05 -16.77
C LEU A 29 -1.86 -3.60 -17.01
N THR A 30 -1.05 -3.55 -15.95
CA THR A 30 0.37 -3.14 -16.04
C THR A 30 1.22 -4.14 -16.78
N SER A 31 1.00 -5.45 -16.61
CA SER A 31 1.74 -6.48 -17.36
C SER A 31 1.43 -6.45 -18.86
N GLY A 32 0.23 -6.04 -19.27
CA GLY A 32 -0.13 -5.86 -20.68
C GLY A 32 0.40 -4.58 -21.33
N VAL A 33 0.72 -3.55 -20.55
CA VAL A 33 1.16 -2.22 -21.06
C VAL A 33 2.67 -2.02 -20.95
N LEU A 34 3.30 -2.55 -19.90
CA LEU A 34 4.70 -2.31 -19.58
C LEU A 34 5.55 -3.52 -19.96
N HIS A 35 5.97 -3.57 -21.23
CA HIS A 35 6.80 -4.65 -21.80
C HIS A 35 8.27 -4.68 -21.29
N PHE A 36 8.62 -3.91 -20.26
CA PHE A 36 9.99 -3.77 -19.77
C PHE A 36 10.16 -4.33 -18.36
N SER A 37 11.15 -5.21 -18.16
CA SER A 37 11.63 -5.61 -16.83
C SER A 37 12.46 -4.48 -16.21
N ASN A 38 11.82 -3.35 -15.94
CA ASN A 38 12.44 -2.16 -15.35
C ASN A 38 12.09 -2.07 -13.86
N GLN A 39 13.01 -1.55 -13.05
CA GLN A 39 12.88 -1.31 -11.61
C GLN A 39 11.60 -0.52 -11.28
N ILE A 40 11.22 0.40 -12.17
CA ILE A 40 9.97 1.17 -12.10
C ILE A 40 8.74 0.24 -12.19
N VAL A 41 8.72 -0.71 -13.13
CA VAL A 41 7.61 -1.64 -13.34
C VAL A 41 7.45 -2.57 -12.14
N ILE A 42 8.57 -3.00 -11.54
CA ILE A 42 8.54 -3.78 -10.30
C ILE A 42 7.82 -3.00 -9.20
N TRP A 43 8.22 -1.75 -8.96
CA TRP A 43 7.63 -0.95 -7.89
C TRP A 43 6.18 -0.55 -8.15
N VAL A 44 5.82 -0.19 -9.38
CA VAL A 44 4.42 0.13 -9.73
C VAL A 44 3.50 -1.07 -9.45
N ASN A 45 3.96 -2.29 -9.72
CA ASN A 45 3.20 -3.50 -9.46
C ASN A 45 3.11 -3.87 -7.98
N THR A 46 4.22 -3.78 -7.24
CA THR A 46 4.25 -4.24 -5.85
C THR A 46 3.86 -3.17 -4.85
N GLY A 47 4.19 -1.90 -5.11
CA GLY A 47 4.06 -0.80 -4.17
C GLY A 47 2.62 -0.40 -3.84
N LEU A 48 1.65 -0.76 -4.69
CA LEU A 48 0.23 -0.48 -4.47
C LEU A 48 -0.54 -1.62 -3.79
N ILE A 49 0.10 -2.76 -3.50
CA ILE A 49 -0.58 -3.93 -2.89
C ILE A 49 -1.27 -3.54 -1.58
N VAL A 50 -0.51 -2.94 -0.66
CA VAL A 50 -1.03 -2.53 0.66
C VAL A 50 -2.08 -1.43 0.51
N PHE A 51 -1.90 -0.50 -0.43
CA PHE A 51 -2.90 0.52 -0.74
C PHE A 51 -4.24 -0.09 -1.13
N PHE A 52 -4.26 -1.06 -2.05
CA PHE A 52 -5.51 -1.69 -2.48
C PHE A 52 -6.18 -2.50 -1.39
N LEU A 53 -5.43 -3.17 -0.52
CA LEU A 53 -5.98 -3.87 0.65
C LEU A 53 -6.71 -2.91 1.58
N ILE A 54 -6.08 -1.79 1.94
CA ILE A 54 -6.69 -0.77 2.80
C ILE A 54 -7.87 -0.11 2.08
N LEU A 55 -7.76 0.14 0.77
CA LEU A 55 -8.82 0.77 -0.02
C LEU A 55 -10.07 -0.11 -0.07
N GLY A 56 -9.90 -1.40 -0.36
CA GLY A 56 -10.99 -2.36 -0.36
C GLY A 56 -11.64 -2.47 1.01
N HIS A 57 -10.84 -2.58 2.07
CA HIS A 57 -11.31 -2.56 3.46
C HIS A 57 -12.13 -1.30 3.75
N TYR A 58 -11.60 -0.12 3.44
CA TYR A 58 -12.25 1.16 3.67
C TYR A 58 -13.58 1.29 2.92
N ILE A 59 -13.62 0.97 1.63
CA ILE A 59 -14.83 1.13 0.79
C ILE A 59 -15.99 0.30 1.33
N VAL A 60 -15.72 -0.96 1.68
CA VAL A 60 -16.76 -1.92 2.08
C VAL A 60 -17.13 -1.75 3.55
N SER A 61 -16.15 -1.48 4.41
CA SER A 61 -16.32 -1.57 5.86
C SER A 61 -16.59 -0.23 6.54
N ARG A 62 -16.45 0.92 5.85
CA ARG A 62 -16.57 2.28 6.43
C ARG A 62 -17.86 2.55 7.22
N LYS A 63 -18.95 1.82 6.96
CA LYS A 63 -20.23 1.99 7.67
C LYS A 63 -20.36 1.09 8.90
N VAL A 64 -19.53 0.06 9.01
CA VAL A 64 -19.62 -0.94 10.10
C VAL A 64 -18.43 -0.87 11.06
N ILE A 65 -17.31 -0.27 10.66
CA ILE A 65 -16.17 -0.03 11.55
C ILE A 65 -16.38 1.24 12.37
N ASP A 66 -15.71 1.32 13.53
CA ASP A 66 -15.72 2.52 14.34
C ASP A 66 -14.94 3.66 13.69
N GLU A 67 -15.12 4.87 14.22
CA GLU A 67 -14.47 6.07 13.71
C GLU A 67 -12.94 5.98 13.78
N LYS A 68 -12.40 5.33 14.81
CA LYS A 68 -10.96 5.16 14.98
C LYS A 68 -10.37 4.34 13.84
N LYS A 69 -10.91 3.13 13.57
CA LYS A 69 -10.50 2.28 12.45
C LYS A 69 -10.66 2.99 11.10
N ARG A 70 -11.74 3.75 10.94
CA ARG A 70 -11.95 4.54 9.70
C ARG A 70 -10.87 5.60 9.51
N THR A 71 -10.46 6.27 10.59
CA THR A 71 -9.36 7.24 10.55
C THR A 71 -8.03 6.54 10.27
N GLU A 72 -7.76 5.40 10.91
CA GLU A 72 -6.58 4.56 10.64
C GLU A 72 -6.49 4.15 9.17
N ASP A 73 -7.60 3.72 8.55
CA ASP A 73 -7.67 3.42 7.12
C ASP A 73 -7.32 4.64 6.26
N ILE A 74 -7.86 5.82 6.58
CA ILE A 74 -7.60 7.06 5.84
C ILE A 74 -6.12 7.46 5.94
N ILE A 75 -5.53 7.37 7.13
CA ILE A 75 -4.09 7.63 7.32
C ILE A 75 -3.27 6.60 6.55
N GLY A 76 -3.65 5.33 6.61
CA GLY A 76 -3.02 4.25 5.87
C GLY A 76 -3.01 4.50 4.37
N LEU A 77 -4.14 4.91 3.79
CA LEU A 77 -4.27 5.28 2.38
C LEU A 77 -3.37 6.45 2.00
N LYS A 78 -3.41 7.54 2.78
CA LYS A 78 -2.57 8.73 2.55
C LYS A 78 -1.07 8.40 2.63
N SER A 79 -0.67 7.65 3.65
CA SER A 79 0.72 7.26 3.89
C SER A 79 1.25 6.35 2.80
N ASN A 80 0.43 5.39 2.34
CA ASN A 80 0.78 4.52 1.23
C ASN A 80 0.98 5.30 -0.07
N LEU A 81 0.07 6.22 -0.41
CA LEU A 81 0.23 7.06 -1.61
C LEU A 81 1.49 7.92 -1.54
N LEU A 82 1.71 8.62 -0.42
CA LEU A 82 2.90 9.44 -0.21
C LEU A 82 4.19 8.63 -0.33
N GLY A 83 4.25 7.48 0.34
CA GLY A 83 5.44 6.61 0.30
C GLY A 83 5.65 5.97 -1.06
N PHE A 84 4.57 5.60 -1.75
CA PHE A 84 4.61 5.08 -3.10
C PHE A 84 5.27 6.08 -4.05
N PHE A 85 4.79 7.33 -4.07
CA PHE A 85 5.35 8.36 -4.95
C PHE A 85 6.76 8.78 -4.54
N LEU A 86 7.05 8.90 -3.24
CA LEU A 86 8.39 9.25 -2.78
C LEU A 86 9.42 8.21 -3.21
N TRP A 87 9.12 6.92 -3.04
CA TRP A 87 10.01 5.86 -3.44
C TRP A 87 10.08 5.70 -4.97
N LEU A 88 8.98 5.95 -5.67
CA LEU A 88 8.95 5.97 -7.15
C LEU A 88 9.92 7.04 -7.70
N ILE A 89 10.01 8.21 -7.07
CA ILE A 89 10.98 9.25 -7.43
C ILE A 89 12.41 8.72 -7.26
N VAL A 90 12.72 8.08 -6.13
CA VAL A 90 14.04 7.48 -5.87
C VAL A 90 14.42 6.47 -6.95
N ILE A 91 13.51 5.55 -7.28
CA ILE A 91 13.74 4.55 -8.34
C ILE A 91 13.91 5.20 -9.71
N THR A 92 13.12 6.24 -10.00
CA THR A 92 13.22 6.97 -11.27
C THR A 92 14.58 7.63 -11.40
N ILE A 93 15.07 8.32 -10.35
CA ILE A 93 16.41 8.93 -10.33
C ILE A 93 17.49 7.86 -10.51
N ALA A 94 17.41 6.75 -9.76
CA ALA A 94 18.37 5.65 -9.90
C ALA A 94 18.40 5.08 -11.33
N THR A 95 17.23 4.91 -11.94
CA THR A 95 17.09 4.46 -13.34
C THR A 95 17.73 5.46 -14.31
N LEU A 96 17.49 6.76 -14.15
CA LEU A 96 18.10 7.81 -14.99
C LEU A 96 19.63 7.87 -14.85
N LEU A 97 20.16 7.50 -13.69
CA LEU A 97 21.59 7.39 -13.42
C LEU A 97 22.19 6.04 -13.85
N ASN A 98 21.41 5.17 -14.50
CA ASN A 98 21.79 3.79 -14.86
C ASN A 98 22.26 2.95 -13.66
N MET A 99 21.73 3.24 -12.47
CA MET A 99 22.00 2.45 -11.26
C MET A 99 21.01 1.30 -11.18
N GLU A 100 21.52 0.08 -11.05
CA GLU A 100 20.71 -1.12 -10.84
C GLU A 100 20.48 -1.37 -9.35
N ILE A 101 19.24 -1.18 -8.90
CA ILE A 101 18.79 -1.58 -7.57
C ILE A 101 18.17 -2.97 -7.70
N ASN A 102 18.65 -3.90 -6.89
CA ASN A 102 18.07 -5.25 -6.90
C ASN A 102 16.61 -5.23 -6.43
N ARG A 103 15.84 -6.23 -6.87
CA ARG A 103 14.40 -6.34 -6.59
C ARG A 103 14.07 -6.29 -5.10
N THR A 104 14.87 -6.93 -4.27
CA THR A 104 14.64 -6.97 -2.81
C THR A 104 14.77 -5.58 -2.19
N ALA A 105 15.80 -4.82 -2.58
CA ALA A 105 16.02 -3.46 -2.11
C ALA A 105 14.93 -2.50 -2.59
N ILE A 106 14.42 -2.68 -3.82
CA ILE A 106 13.25 -1.93 -4.32
C ILE A 106 12.03 -2.15 -3.40
N MET A 107 11.72 -3.41 -3.07
CA MET A 107 10.55 -3.72 -2.25
C MET A 107 10.74 -3.25 -0.80
N VAL A 108 11.86 -3.63 -0.17
CA VAL A 108 12.13 -3.31 1.24
C VAL A 108 12.23 -1.80 1.45
N GLY A 109 12.97 -1.09 0.59
CA GLY A 109 13.13 0.36 0.72
C GLY A 109 11.81 1.12 0.55
N GLY A 110 10.96 0.68 -0.38
CA GLY A 110 9.66 1.30 -0.60
C GLY A 110 8.68 1.06 0.55
N TYR A 111 8.58 -0.17 1.05
CA TYR A 111 7.73 -0.47 2.20
C TYR A 111 8.25 0.17 3.50
N LEU A 112 9.56 0.26 3.68
CA LEU A 112 10.15 0.99 4.81
C LEU A 112 9.82 2.47 4.74
N THR A 113 9.86 3.06 3.55
CA THR A 113 9.47 4.46 3.31
C THR A 113 8.00 4.70 3.68
N ILE A 114 7.09 3.83 3.23
CA ILE A 114 5.66 3.88 3.59
C ILE A 114 5.48 3.77 5.11
N LEU A 115 6.18 2.83 5.75
CA LEU A 115 6.12 2.63 7.20
C LEU A 115 6.57 3.89 7.97
N LEU A 116 7.69 4.50 7.56
CA LEU A 116 8.19 5.72 8.19
C LEU A 116 7.19 6.88 8.07
N ILE A 117 6.57 7.04 6.89
CA ILE A 117 5.54 8.07 6.68
C ILE A 117 4.32 7.81 7.57
N LEU A 118 3.87 6.57 7.65
CA LEU A 118 2.77 6.17 8.52
C LEU A 118 3.05 6.51 10.00
N LEU A 119 4.25 6.17 10.49
CA LEU A 119 4.67 6.51 11.86
C LEU A 119 4.71 8.02 12.08
N CYS A 120 5.21 8.79 11.10
CA CYS A 120 5.24 10.25 11.15
C CYS A 120 3.83 10.86 11.19
N MET A 121 2.88 10.32 10.42
CA MET A 121 1.50 10.81 10.40
C MET A 121 0.77 10.46 11.70
N ASN A 122 0.92 9.24 12.20
CA ASN A 122 0.33 8.83 13.47
C ASN A 122 0.84 9.67 14.65
N LYS A 123 2.14 10.01 14.68
CA LYS A 123 2.71 10.90 15.71
C LYS A 123 2.09 12.31 15.69
N LYS A 124 1.68 12.80 14.52
CA LYS A 124 1.05 14.12 14.39
C LYS A 124 -0.39 14.13 14.89
N GLU A 125 -1.12 13.02 14.82
CA GLU A 125 -2.49 12.95 15.35
C GLU A 125 -2.55 12.79 16.87
N THR A 126 -1.48 12.31 17.51
CA THR A 126 -1.40 12.15 18.97
C THR A 126 -0.94 13.40 19.73
N ASN A 127 -0.48 14.44 19.03
CA ASN A 127 0.00 15.71 19.59
C ASN A 127 -1.03 16.81 19.34
#